data_AF-A0A6C0IJW9-F1
#
_entry.id   AF-A0A6C0IJW9-F1
#
_cell.length_a   1.000
_cell.length_b   1.000
_cell.length_c   1.000
_cell.angle_alpha   90.00
_cell.angle_beta   90.00
_cell.angle_gamma   90.00
#
_symmetry.space_group_name_H-M   'P 1'
#
loop_
_entity.id
_entity.type
_entity.pdbx_description
1 polymer ?
#
loop_
_entity_poly.entity_id
_entity_poly.type
_entity_poly.pdbx_seq_one_letter_code
_entity_poly.pdbx_strand_id
1 'polypeptide(L)'
;MIGETSLSGNKNKHYNKIKTWTEHIQIYRDFLSTLGWKGDIKETHEDTGKGRKLNLSAGSIITLEEFLLLKGKGEDKGKGMNYEEVELLILQIGQQMMVLEKYKKGIFFLNLTDIIVIDEKFFLLDNVDHVLNRYKQEQLLLSYPMKFTKADERFLAPELKGGVKTLPFYASVTVGYYSLAKLCIYCLMLDDEDNLDPLKGSKMYFFLLRCLQVKPEERYFLYL
;
A
#
# COMPACT_ATOMS: atom_id res chain seq x y z
N MET A 1 -7.80 -51.45 36.04
CA MET A 1 -7.39 -51.14 34.66
C MET A 1 -8.46 -50.26 34.04
N ILE A 2 -8.29 -48.94 34.18
CA ILE A 2 -9.05 -47.92 33.45
C ILE A 2 -7.96 -46.94 33.00
N GLY A 3 -7.79 -46.84 31.69
CA GLY A 3 -6.67 -46.15 31.06
C GLY A 3 -6.78 -44.64 31.21
N GLU A 4 -5.68 -44.02 31.64
CA GLU A 4 -5.45 -42.59 31.52
C GLU A 4 -5.14 -42.28 30.05
N THR A 5 -6.10 -41.68 29.35
CA THR A 5 -5.86 -41.05 28.06
C THR A 5 -5.31 -39.65 28.29
N SER A 6 -4.06 -39.48 27.91
CA SER A 6 -3.31 -38.24 27.89
C SER A 6 -3.97 -37.20 26.99
N LEU A 7 -4.38 -36.07 27.57
CA LEU A 7 -4.66 -34.84 26.84
C LEU A 7 -3.32 -34.19 26.47
N SER A 8 -2.72 -34.66 25.37
CA SER A 8 -1.60 -33.95 24.75
C SER A 8 -2.12 -32.64 24.17
N GLY A 9 -1.58 -31.53 24.68
CA GLY A 9 -1.98 -30.17 24.30
C GLY A 9 -2.00 -29.97 22.80
N ASN A 10 -3.17 -29.57 22.30
CA ASN A 10 -3.41 -29.17 20.93
C ASN A 10 -2.60 -27.89 20.66
N LYS A 11 -1.39 -28.05 20.11
CA LYS A 11 -0.61 -26.92 19.58
C LYS A 11 -1.41 -26.34 18.43
N ASN A 12 -1.98 -25.14 18.63
CA ASN A 12 -2.58 -24.34 17.57
C ASN A 12 -1.61 -24.30 16.39
N LYS A 13 -1.93 -25.04 15.32
CA LYS A 13 -1.29 -24.86 14.02
C LYS A 13 -1.71 -23.47 13.55
N HIS A 14 -0.85 -22.47 13.74
CA HIS A 14 -0.97 -21.23 12.99
C HIS A 14 -0.85 -21.62 11.52
N TYR A 15 -1.97 -21.61 10.81
CA TYR A 15 -1.97 -21.81 9.37
C TYR A 15 -1.31 -20.58 8.75
N ASN A 16 -0.09 -20.73 8.24
CA ASN A 16 0.57 -19.67 7.49
C ASN A 16 -0.29 -19.35 6.25
N LYS A 17 -0.64 -18.07 6.07
CA LYS A 17 -1.22 -17.60 4.81
C LYS A 17 -0.09 -17.47 3.78
N ILE A 18 -0.41 -17.74 2.51
CA ILE A 18 0.54 -17.66 1.40
C ILE A 18 0.03 -16.64 0.39
N LYS A 19 0.91 -15.72 -0.01
CA LYS A 19 0.71 -14.82 -1.15
C LYS A 19 1.67 -15.21 -2.27
N THR A 20 1.16 -15.28 -3.50
CA THR A 20 1.92 -15.70 -4.67
C THR A 20 1.89 -14.61 -5.75
N TRP A 21 3.07 -14.24 -6.25
CA TRP A 21 3.22 -13.37 -7.42
C TRP A 21 3.88 -14.12 -8.58
N THR A 22 3.32 -13.98 -9.77
CA THR A 22 3.82 -14.58 -11.03
C THR A 22 4.49 -13.56 -11.95
N GLU A 23 4.24 -12.28 -11.70
CA GLU A 23 4.73 -11.15 -12.50
C GLU A 23 5.49 -10.18 -11.60
N HIS A 24 6.35 -9.35 -12.19
CA HIS A 24 7.10 -8.33 -11.46
C HIS A 24 7.87 -8.84 -10.22
N ILE A 25 8.27 -10.11 -10.24
CA ILE A 25 8.87 -10.81 -9.08
C ILE A 25 10.03 -10.05 -8.45
N GLN A 26 10.90 -9.48 -9.27
CA GLN A 26 12.04 -8.73 -8.76
C GLN A 26 11.62 -7.44 -8.03
N ILE A 27 10.54 -6.78 -8.47
CA ILE A 27 9.99 -5.60 -7.78
C ILE A 27 9.49 -6.00 -6.39
N TYR A 28 8.70 -7.08 -6.28
CA TYR A 28 8.20 -7.56 -4.99
C TYR A 28 9.32 -8.02 -4.05
N ARG A 29 10.36 -8.67 -4.59
CA ARG A 29 11.56 -9.00 -3.80
C ARG A 29 12.23 -7.75 -3.24
N ASP A 30 12.41 -6.73 -4.07
CA ASP A 30 13.03 -5.48 -3.63
C ASP A 30 12.15 -4.75 -2.61
N PHE A 31 10.82 -4.75 -2.79
CA PHE A 31 9.88 -4.23 -1.80
C PHE A 31 10.07 -4.93 -0.46
N LEU A 32 9.99 -6.25 -0.42
CA LEU A 32 10.16 -7.03 0.82
C LEU A 32 11.53 -6.80 1.47
N SER A 33 12.58 -6.65 0.66
CA SER A 33 13.91 -6.30 1.16
C SER A 33 13.93 -4.91 1.80
N THR A 34 13.23 -3.91 1.25
CA THR A 34 13.17 -2.57 1.86
C THR A 34 12.42 -2.57 3.19
N LEU A 35 11.42 -3.43 3.34
CA LEU A 35 10.69 -3.60 4.58
C LEU A 35 11.49 -4.35 5.66
N GLY A 36 12.67 -4.88 5.31
CA GLY A 36 13.46 -5.72 6.22
C GLY A 36 12.75 -7.04 6.56
N TRP A 37 11.87 -7.53 5.67
CA TRP A 37 11.17 -8.79 5.86
C TRP A 37 12.17 -9.96 5.94
N LYS A 38 12.10 -10.72 7.04
CA LYS A 38 12.96 -11.89 7.30
C LYS A 38 12.20 -13.23 7.27
N GLY A 39 10.92 -13.20 6.93
CA GLY A 39 10.10 -14.41 6.86
C GLY A 39 10.35 -15.24 5.60
N ASP A 40 9.61 -16.33 5.46
CA ASP A 40 9.81 -17.30 4.39
C ASP A 40 9.38 -16.74 3.02
N ILE A 41 10.36 -16.56 2.15
CA ILE A 41 10.18 -16.28 0.73
C ILE A 41 10.71 -17.48 -0.06
N LYS A 42 9.86 -18.08 -0.91
CA LYS A 42 10.24 -19.19 -1.78
C LYS A 42 9.99 -18.85 -3.23
N GLU A 43 11.04 -18.91 -4.03
CA GLU A 43 10.90 -18.92 -5.49
C GLU A 43 10.77 -20.36 -5.99
N THR A 44 9.76 -20.60 -6.80
CA THR A 44 9.53 -21.89 -7.44
C THR A 44 9.48 -21.73 -8.95
N HIS A 45 10.08 -22.68 -9.65
CA HIS A 45 9.94 -22.85 -11.10
C HIS A 45 8.82 -23.85 -11.36
N GLU A 46 7.88 -23.52 -12.25
CA GLU A 46 6.92 -24.54 -12.73
C GLU A 46 7.54 -25.29 -13.92
N ASP A 47 7.60 -26.61 -13.82
CA ASP A 47 8.16 -27.50 -14.84
C ASP A 47 7.39 -27.47 -16.17
N THR A 48 6.19 -26.86 -16.21
CA THR A 48 5.30 -26.84 -17.38
C THR A 48 5.40 -25.57 -18.25
N GLY A 49 6.53 -24.86 -18.22
CA GLY A 49 6.75 -23.68 -19.08
C GLY A 49 5.95 -22.43 -18.68
N LYS A 50 5.32 -22.44 -17.49
CA LYS A 50 4.75 -21.26 -16.86
C LYS A 50 5.80 -20.65 -15.92
N GLY A 51 5.88 -19.32 -15.90
CA GLY A 51 7.02 -18.56 -15.38
C GLY A 51 7.39 -18.79 -13.91
N ARG A 52 8.42 -18.07 -13.46
CA ARG A 52 8.83 -18.03 -12.05
C ARG A 52 7.64 -17.61 -11.17
N LYS A 53 7.61 -18.09 -9.93
CA LYS A 53 6.67 -17.67 -8.88
C LYS A 53 7.41 -17.26 -7.63
N LEU A 54 6.98 -16.18 -7.00
CA LEU A 54 7.44 -15.74 -5.68
C LEU A 54 6.32 -16.01 -4.66
N ASN A 55 6.60 -16.83 -3.66
CA ASN A 55 5.67 -17.13 -2.58
C ASN A 55 6.16 -16.50 -1.29
N LEU A 56 5.32 -15.69 -0.64
CA LEU A 56 5.53 -15.18 0.70
C LEU A 56 4.60 -15.90 1.68
N SER A 57 5.15 -16.38 2.79
CA SER A 57 4.37 -17.01 3.88
C SER A 57 4.47 -16.17 5.15
N ALA A 58 3.33 -15.90 5.77
CA ALA A 58 3.25 -15.11 7.01
C ALA A 58 2.10 -15.58 7.91
N GLY A 59 2.07 -15.12 9.16
CA GLY A 59 0.99 -15.45 10.10
C GLY A 59 -0.34 -14.83 9.69
N SER A 60 -0.30 -13.61 9.14
CA SER A 60 -1.44 -12.95 8.52
C SER A 60 -1.01 -12.18 7.27
N ILE A 61 -1.89 -12.22 6.27
CA ILE A 61 -1.83 -11.44 5.04
C ILE A 61 -3.28 -11.07 4.74
N ILE A 62 -3.58 -9.78 4.76
CA ILE A 62 -4.90 -9.20 4.51
C ILE A 62 -4.73 -7.87 3.77
N THR A 63 -5.77 -7.37 3.12
CA THR A 63 -5.71 -6.03 2.53
C THR A 63 -5.74 -4.95 3.61
N LEU A 64 -5.32 -3.73 3.29
CA LEU A 64 -5.46 -2.59 4.19
C LEU A 64 -6.93 -2.30 4.50
N GLU A 65 -7.83 -2.51 3.53
CA GLU A 65 -9.27 -2.46 3.74
C GLU A 65 -9.73 -3.44 4.84
N GLU A 66 -9.33 -4.72 4.73
CA GLU A 66 -9.64 -5.74 5.72
C GLU A 66 -9.05 -5.42 7.10
N PHE A 67 -7.81 -4.90 7.13
CA PHE A 67 -7.15 -4.49 8.37
C PHE A 67 -7.92 -3.39 9.12
N LEU A 68 -8.38 -2.36 8.40
CA LEU A 68 -9.20 -1.30 8.96
C LEU A 68 -10.57 -1.82 9.46
N LEU A 69 -11.19 -2.74 8.71
CA LEU A 69 -12.45 -3.37 9.11
C LEU A 69 -12.30 -4.20 10.39
N LEU A 70 -11.16 -4.89 10.58
CA LEU A 70 -10.87 -5.65 11.80
C LEU A 70 -10.67 -4.73 13.00
N LYS A 71 -9.94 -3.62 12.85
CA LYS A 71 -9.77 -2.61 13.91
C LYS A 71 -11.11 -2.01 14.35
N GLY A 72 -11.99 -1.71 13.40
CA GLY A 72 -13.34 -1.22 13.70
C GLY A 72 -14.24 -2.20 14.47
N LYS A 73 -13.89 -3.50 14.54
CA LYS A 73 -14.66 -4.55 15.24
C LYS A 73 -14.14 -4.86 16.66
N GLY A 74 -12.95 -4.38 17.05
CA GLY A 74 -12.29 -4.63 18.34
C GLY A 74 -12.78 -3.73 19.48
N GLU A 75 -12.07 -3.70 20.61
CA GLU A 75 -12.35 -2.78 21.74
C GLU A 75 -12.23 -1.29 21.32
N ASP A 76 -11.43 -1.02 20.29
CA ASP A 76 -11.28 0.28 19.63
C ASP A 76 -12.35 0.55 18.54
N LYS A 77 -13.62 0.23 18.83
CA LYS A 77 -14.73 0.45 17.88
C LYS A 77 -14.73 1.90 17.37
N GLY A 78 -14.58 2.06 16.07
CA GLY A 78 -14.62 3.36 15.38
C GLY A 78 -13.29 4.12 15.35
N LYS A 79 -12.18 3.58 15.88
CA LYS A 79 -10.86 4.17 15.67
C LYS A 79 -10.19 3.53 14.46
N GLY A 80 -9.63 4.38 13.60
CA GLY A 80 -8.77 3.95 12.50
C GLY A 80 -7.43 3.43 13.00
N MET A 81 -6.41 3.54 12.15
CA MET A 81 -5.02 3.37 12.54
C MET A 81 -4.59 4.50 13.49
N ASN A 82 -3.68 4.20 14.41
CA ASN A 82 -3.06 5.23 15.24
C ASN A 82 -1.95 5.98 14.47
N TYR A 83 -1.36 7.00 15.10
CA TYR A 83 -0.33 7.83 14.50
C TYR A 83 0.89 7.00 14.06
N GLU A 84 1.36 6.09 14.93
CA GLU A 84 2.55 5.27 14.69
C GLU A 84 2.35 4.30 13.52
N GLU A 85 1.15 3.72 13.42
CA GLU A 85 0.77 2.82 12.32
C GLU A 85 0.72 3.55 10.98
N VAL A 86 0.17 4.78 10.95
CA VAL A 86 0.12 5.59 9.73
C VAL A 86 1.50 6.14 9.37
N GLU A 87 2.32 6.49 10.36
CA GLU A 87 3.73 6.83 10.12
C GLU A 87 4.47 5.65 9.49
N LEU A 88 4.26 4.43 9.99
CA LEU A 88 4.87 3.23 9.43
C LEU A 88 4.41 2.97 7.99
N LEU A 89 3.11 3.16 7.71
CA LEU A 89 2.55 3.10 6.36
C LEU A 89 3.23 4.10 5.41
N ILE A 90 3.37 5.37 5.83
CA ILE A 90 4.04 6.42 5.04
C ILE A 90 5.47 6.00 4.70
N LEU A 91 6.23 5.56 5.70
CA LEU A 91 7.63 5.17 5.53
C LEU A 91 7.78 3.97 4.59
N GLN A 92 6.99 2.92 4.81
CA GLN A 92 7.10 1.67 4.06
C GLN A 92 6.62 1.81 2.62
N ILE A 93 5.52 2.53 2.36
CA ILE A 93 5.08 2.82 0.99
C ILE A 93 6.02 3.81 0.31
N GLY A 94 6.54 4.80 1.03
CA GLY A 94 7.56 5.72 0.52
C GLY A 94 8.83 4.99 0.03
N GLN A 95 9.33 4.03 0.82
CA GLN A 95 10.46 3.18 0.40
C GLN A 95 10.15 2.39 -0.87
N GLN A 96 8.95 1.87 -1.02
CA GLN A 96 8.51 1.15 -2.22
C GLN A 96 8.37 2.07 -3.43
N MET A 97 7.92 3.32 -3.25
CA MET A 97 7.95 4.34 -4.30
C MET A 97 9.38 4.61 -4.81
N MET A 98 10.37 4.65 -3.91
CA MET A 98 11.79 4.77 -4.30
C MET A 98 12.30 3.54 -5.06
N VAL A 99 11.84 2.34 -4.71
CA VAL A 99 12.13 1.13 -5.50
C VAL A 99 11.55 1.25 -6.90
N LEU A 100 10.27 1.64 -7.03
CA LEU A 100 9.63 1.84 -8.34
C LEU A 100 10.36 2.84 -9.22
N GLU A 101 10.92 3.90 -8.64
CA GLU A 101 11.73 4.88 -9.38
C GLU A 101 12.97 4.24 -10.05
N LYS A 102 13.63 3.29 -9.37
CA LYS A 102 14.76 2.53 -9.96
C LYS A 102 14.31 1.74 -11.19
N TYR A 103 13.07 1.28 -11.19
CA TYR A 103 12.44 0.58 -12.32
C TYR A 103 11.78 1.51 -13.34
N LYS A 104 12.03 2.83 -13.28
CA LYS A 104 11.40 3.85 -14.15
C LYS A 104 9.88 3.74 -14.12
N LYS A 105 9.33 3.51 -12.93
CA LYS A 105 7.90 3.43 -12.66
C LYS A 105 7.49 4.44 -11.58
N GLY A 106 6.19 4.63 -11.43
CA GLY A 106 5.64 5.37 -10.32
C GLY A 106 4.16 5.09 -10.14
N ILE A 107 3.66 5.41 -8.96
CA ILE A 107 2.30 5.13 -8.55
C ILE A 107 1.39 6.22 -9.12
N PHE A 108 0.38 5.83 -9.88
CA PHE A 108 -0.60 6.74 -10.47
C PHE A 108 -1.66 7.16 -9.45
N PHE A 109 -2.15 6.20 -8.66
CA PHE A 109 -2.91 6.41 -7.43
C PHE A 109 -2.88 5.13 -6.60
N LEU A 110 -3.39 5.21 -5.37
CA LEU A 110 -3.53 4.10 -4.42
C LEU A 110 -4.99 4.00 -3.97
N ASN A 111 -5.41 2.79 -3.68
CA ASN A 111 -6.60 2.51 -2.88
C ASN A 111 -6.30 1.50 -1.76
N LEU A 112 -7.30 1.19 -0.94
CA LEU A 112 -7.16 0.30 0.21
C LEU A 112 -6.88 -1.16 -0.17
N THR A 113 -7.23 -1.58 -1.38
CA THR A 113 -6.99 -2.94 -1.86
C THR A 113 -5.64 -3.12 -2.52
N ASP A 114 -4.97 -2.01 -2.88
CA ASP A 114 -3.65 -2.05 -3.49
C ASP A 114 -2.55 -2.41 -2.49
N ILE A 115 -2.82 -2.27 -1.21
CA ILE A 115 -1.87 -2.47 -0.12
C ILE A 115 -2.31 -3.68 0.70
N ILE A 116 -1.39 -4.61 0.94
CA ILE A 116 -1.56 -5.68 1.92
C ILE A 116 -0.83 -5.36 3.21
N VAL A 117 -1.41 -5.79 4.31
CA VAL A 117 -0.83 -5.75 5.66
C VAL A 117 -0.40 -7.16 6.03
N ILE A 118 0.89 -7.32 6.31
CA ILE A 118 1.51 -8.59 6.67
C ILE A 118 1.88 -8.53 8.15
N ASP A 119 1.40 -9.51 8.92
CA ASP A 119 1.62 -9.64 10.37
C ASP A 119 1.36 -8.34 11.15
N GLU A 120 0.37 -7.56 10.70
CA GLU A 120 -0.05 -6.28 11.29
C GLU A 120 1.06 -5.21 11.37
N LYS A 121 2.17 -5.41 10.65
CA LYS A 121 3.41 -4.61 10.79
C LYS A 121 4.02 -4.14 9.48
N PHE A 122 3.74 -4.83 8.39
CA PHE A 122 4.33 -4.51 7.09
C PHE A 122 3.25 -4.18 6.08
N PHE A 123 3.30 -2.96 5.55
CA PHE A 123 2.47 -2.45 4.48
C PHE A 123 3.21 -2.64 3.16
N LEU A 124 2.72 -3.54 2.32
CA LEU A 124 3.30 -3.88 1.04
C LEU A 124 2.35 -3.46 -0.09
N LEU A 125 2.85 -2.72 -1.07
CA LEU A 125 2.16 -2.49 -2.33
C LEU A 125 2.07 -3.83 -3.07
N ASP A 126 0.85 -4.35 -3.17
CA ASP A 126 0.56 -5.64 -3.76
C ASP A 126 -0.03 -5.52 -5.16
N ASN A 127 -0.89 -4.53 -5.38
CA ASN A 127 -1.44 -4.29 -6.70
C ASN A 127 -0.56 -3.29 -7.46
N VAL A 128 0.00 -3.74 -8.59
CA VAL A 128 0.82 -2.90 -9.47
C VAL A 128 0.06 -2.43 -10.72
N ASP A 129 -1.24 -2.68 -10.82
CA ASP A 129 -2.06 -2.22 -11.96
C ASP A 129 -2.16 -0.69 -12.01
N HIS A 130 -2.06 -0.02 -10.85
CA HIS A 130 -2.02 1.44 -10.74
C HIS A 130 -0.58 2.00 -10.82
N VAL A 131 0.40 1.17 -11.18
CA VAL A 131 1.78 1.59 -11.40
C VAL A 131 2.03 1.81 -12.89
N LEU A 132 2.40 3.03 -13.25
CA LEU A 132 2.66 3.42 -14.64
C LEU A 132 4.15 3.53 -14.91
N ASN A 133 4.51 3.40 -16.18
CA ASN A 133 5.87 3.68 -16.63
C ASN A 133 6.11 5.19 -16.63
N ARG A 134 7.34 5.59 -16.27
CA ARG A 134 7.82 6.96 -16.41
C ARG A 134 8.23 7.20 -17.86
N TYR A 135 7.74 8.29 -18.46
CA TYR A 135 8.15 8.74 -19.79
C TYR A 135 9.31 9.75 -19.71
N LYS A 136 9.29 10.62 -18.69
CA LYS A 136 10.38 11.56 -18.31
C LYS A 136 10.60 11.46 -16.79
N GLN A 137 11.61 12.16 -16.26
CA GLN A 137 11.93 12.12 -14.81
C GLN A 137 10.68 12.31 -13.94
N GLU A 138 9.86 13.32 -14.25
CA GLU A 138 8.71 13.72 -13.42
C GLU A 138 7.34 13.35 -14.01
N GLN A 139 7.28 12.49 -15.05
CA GLN A 139 6.02 12.19 -15.75
C GLN A 139 5.72 10.71 -15.87
N LEU A 140 4.52 10.33 -15.45
CA LEU A 140 3.89 9.03 -15.68
C LEU A 140 3.11 9.06 -17.00
N LEU A 141 3.18 7.96 -17.75
CA LEU A 141 2.47 7.78 -19.01
C LEU A 141 1.34 6.77 -18.84
N LEU A 142 0.11 7.22 -19.03
CA LEU A 142 -1.05 6.36 -19.23
C LEU A 142 -1.36 6.30 -20.72
N SER A 143 -1.14 5.13 -21.33
CA SER A 143 -1.34 4.91 -22.77
C SER A 143 -2.58 4.07 -23.09
N TYR A 144 -3.37 3.72 -22.07
CA TYR A 144 -4.55 2.88 -22.20
C TYR A 144 -5.71 3.44 -21.37
N PRO A 145 -6.96 3.13 -21.71
CA PRO A 145 -8.11 3.59 -20.96
C PRO A 145 -8.12 2.97 -19.56
N MET A 146 -8.18 3.80 -18.53
CA MET A 146 -8.31 3.36 -17.14
C MET A 146 -9.64 3.87 -16.59
N LYS A 147 -10.40 2.99 -15.93
CA LYS A 147 -11.66 3.34 -15.28
C LYS A 147 -11.40 3.54 -13.80
N PHE A 148 -11.79 4.69 -13.27
CA PHE A 148 -11.81 4.93 -11.83
C PHE A 148 -13.15 4.46 -11.26
N THR A 149 -13.10 3.72 -10.17
CA THR A 149 -14.29 3.39 -9.39
C THR A 149 -14.63 4.55 -8.45
N LYS A 150 -15.85 4.57 -7.90
CA LYS A 150 -16.23 5.53 -6.85
C LYS A 150 -15.37 5.41 -5.59
N ALA A 151 -14.78 4.24 -5.34
CA ALA A 151 -13.87 4.07 -4.21
C ALA A 151 -12.53 4.77 -4.48
N ASP A 152 -12.02 4.68 -5.71
CA ASP A 152 -10.76 5.30 -6.12
C ASP A 152 -10.82 6.82 -6.06
N GLU A 153 -11.94 7.44 -6.45
CA GLU A 153 -12.12 8.90 -6.49
C GLU A 153 -11.76 9.62 -5.19
N ARG A 154 -11.86 8.95 -4.04
CA ARG A 154 -11.50 9.51 -2.72
C ARG A 154 -10.00 9.76 -2.57
N PHE A 155 -9.18 8.97 -3.28
CA PHE A 155 -7.73 8.99 -3.18
C PHE A 155 -7.07 9.61 -4.42
N LEU A 156 -7.85 10.09 -5.38
CA LEU A 156 -7.32 10.72 -6.59
C LEU A 156 -6.82 12.14 -6.35
N ALA A 157 -5.70 12.46 -7.00
CA ALA A 157 -5.23 13.83 -7.12
C ALA A 157 -6.23 14.71 -7.90
N PRO A 158 -6.32 16.02 -7.63
CA PRO A 158 -7.31 16.91 -8.24
C PRO A 158 -7.31 16.89 -9.77
N GLU A 159 -6.15 16.78 -10.40
CA GLU A 159 -5.98 16.71 -11.84
C GLU A 159 -6.48 15.40 -12.48
N LEU A 160 -6.72 14.36 -11.66
CA LEU A 160 -7.32 13.10 -12.09
C LEU A 160 -8.83 13.06 -11.84
N LYS A 161 -9.37 14.00 -11.05
CA LYS A 161 -10.81 14.08 -10.76
C LYS A 161 -11.59 14.38 -12.03
N GLY A 162 -12.68 13.64 -12.25
CA GLY A 162 -13.45 13.71 -13.50
C GLY A 162 -12.89 12.86 -14.64
N GLY A 163 -11.84 12.08 -14.38
CA GLY A 163 -11.34 11.05 -15.28
C GLY A 163 -10.33 11.53 -16.32
N VAL A 164 -9.67 10.57 -16.98
CA VAL A 164 -8.74 10.83 -18.08
C VAL A 164 -9.51 10.94 -19.39
N LYS A 165 -9.50 12.13 -20.00
CA LYS A 165 -10.31 12.44 -21.19
C LYS A 165 -9.61 12.12 -22.51
N THR A 166 -8.28 12.13 -22.54
CA THR A 166 -7.48 11.97 -23.76
C THR A 166 -6.30 11.04 -23.49
N LEU A 167 -5.90 10.27 -24.51
CA LEU A 167 -4.72 9.41 -24.48
C LEU A 167 -3.75 9.79 -25.62
N PRO A 168 -2.43 9.67 -25.41
CA PRO A 168 -1.77 9.37 -24.14
C PRO A 168 -1.99 10.49 -23.10
N PHE A 169 -2.12 10.11 -21.84
CA PHE A 169 -2.22 11.03 -20.72
C PHE A 169 -0.92 11.05 -19.92
N TYR A 170 -0.50 12.26 -19.55
CA TYR A 170 0.72 12.48 -18.79
C TYR A 170 0.35 13.10 -17.45
N ALA A 171 0.68 12.39 -16.37
CA ALA A 171 0.54 12.90 -15.01
C ALA A 171 1.92 13.17 -14.41
N SER A 172 1.97 14.12 -13.48
CA SER A 172 3.13 14.25 -12.58
C SER A 172 3.31 12.95 -11.79
N VAL A 173 4.55 12.56 -11.48
CA VAL A 173 4.81 11.46 -10.52
C VAL A 173 4.26 11.75 -9.11
N THR A 174 4.02 13.02 -8.80
CA THR A 174 3.51 13.48 -7.50
C THR A 174 2.02 13.17 -7.26
N VAL A 175 1.30 12.62 -8.25
CA VAL A 175 -0.07 12.08 -8.05
C VAL A 175 -0.09 10.97 -7.00
N GLY A 176 0.95 10.13 -6.97
CA GLY A 176 1.10 9.07 -5.97
C GLY A 176 1.29 9.61 -4.56
N TYR A 177 1.95 10.78 -4.41
CA TYR A 177 2.17 11.43 -3.12
C TYR A 177 0.85 11.96 -2.55
N TYR A 178 0.09 12.64 -3.39
CA TYR A 178 -1.25 13.10 -3.03
C TYR A 178 -2.13 11.92 -2.62
N SER A 179 -2.13 10.85 -3.41
CA SER A 179 -2.94 9.67 -3.14
C SER A 179 -2.59 8.99 -1.82
N LEU A 180 -1.30 8.83 -1.51
CA LEU A 180 -0.87 8.31 -0.21
C LEU A 180 -1.32 9.20 0.94
N ALA A 181 -1.23 10.52 0.81
CA ALA A 181 -1.66 11.45 1.85
C ALA A 181 -3.18 11.35 2.13
N LYS A 182 -4.00 11.24 1.09
CA LYS A 182 -5.45 10.98 1.23
C LYS A 182 -5.72 9.67 1.94
N LEU A 183 -4.99 8.63 1.59
CA LEU A 183 -5.11 7.32 2.21
C LEU A 183 -4.70 7.37 3.70
N CYS A 184 -3.68 8.15 4.06
CA CYS A 184 -3.30 8.37 5.46
C CYS A 184 -4.40 9.08 6.28
N ILE A 185 -4.99 10.14 5.74
CA ILE A 185 -6.13 10.83 6.36
C ILE A 185 -7.29 9.86 6.61
N TYR A 186 -7.61 9.06 5.59
CA TYR A 186 -8.65 8.05 5.68
C TYR A 186 -8.34 6.99 6.75
N CYS A 187 -7.10 6.50 6.79
CA CYS A 187 -6.64 5.53 7.77
C CYS A 187 -6.74 6.07 9.21
N LEU A 188 -6.53 7.37 9.43
CA LEU A 188 -6.69 8.03 10.73
C LEU A 188 -8.15 8.28 11.12
N MET A 189 -9.11 8.03 10.23
CA MET A 189 -10.53 8.39 10.40
C MET A 189 -10.73 9.88 10.72
N LEU A 190 -9.99 10.75 10.03
CA LEU A 190 -10.23 12.19 10.12
C LEU A 190 -11.48 12.52 9.30
N ASP A 191 -12.51 13.04 9.97
CA ASP A 191 -13.86 13.27 9.41
C ASP A 191 -13.90 14.30 8.27
N ASP A 192 -12.91 15.19 8.20
CA ASP A 192 -12.79 16.21 7.18
C ASP A 192 -11.36 16.24 6.64
N GLU A 193 -11.24 15.99 5.33
CA GLU A 193 -9.97 15.91 4.61
C GLU A 193 -9.20 17.25 4.63
N ASP A 194 -9.91 18.35 4.88
CA ASP A 194 -9.35 19.68 5.03
C ASP A 194 -9.04 20.04 6.51
N ASN A 195 -9.52 19.23 7.46
CA ASN A 195 -9.29 19.45 8.89
C ASN A 195 -8.16 18.57 9.44
N LEU A 196 -6.93 19.03 9.23
CA LEU A 196 -5.73 18.42 9.79
C LEU A 196 -5.37 18.95 11.20
N ASP A 197 -6.26 19.71 11.85
CA ASP A 197 -5.99 20.29 13.18
C ASP A 197 -5.59 19.27 14.24
N PRO A 198 -6.15 18.03 14.29
CA PRO A 198 -5.72 17.02 15.25
C PRO A 198 -4.23 16.64 15.14
N LEU A 199 -3.62 16.88 13.98
CA LEU A 199 -2.21 16.58 13.73
C LEU A 199 -1.31 17.82 13.86
N LYS A 200 -1.87 19.01 14.09
CA LYS A 200 -1.15 20.28 14.00
C LYS A 200 0.10 20.29 14.89
N GLY A 201 1.23 20.67 14.29
CA GLY A 201 2.54 20.69 14.94
C GLY A 201 3.30 19.35 14.92
N SER A 202 2.69 18.26 14.42
CA SER A 202 3.39 17.00 14.18
C SER A 202 4.12 16.99 12.82
N LYS A 203 5.04 16.04 12.66
CA LYS A 203 5.72 15.80 11.37
C LYS A 203 4.75 15.35 10.29
N MET A 204 3.79 14.50 10.66
CA MET A 204 2.75 14.01 9.75
C MET A 204 1.89 15.16 9.21
N TYR A 205 1.54 16.15 10.02
CA TYR A 205 0.84 17.34 9.55
C TYR A 205 1.58 18.06 8.42
N PHE A 206 2.87 18.33 8.61
CA PHE A 206 3.66 19.00 7.58
C PHE A 206 3.88 18.12 6.34
N PHE A 207 4.01 16.80 6.51
CA PHE A 207 4.06 15.86 5.40
C PHE A 207 2.77 15.91 4.58
N LEU A 208 1.61 15.79 5.22
CA LEU A 208 0.30 15.81 4.58
C LEU A 208 0.08 17.13 3.84
N LEU A 209 0.36 18.28 4.49
CA LEU A 209 0.26 19.59 3.84
C LEU A 209 1.07 19.70 2.55
N ARG A 210 2.30 19.15 2.52
CA ARG A 210 3.13 19.17 1.31
C ARG A 210 2.59 18.25 0.23
N CYS A 211 2.09 17.07 0.59
CA CYS A 211 1.57 16.12 -0.40
C CYS A 211 0.20 16.53 -0.97
N LEU A 212 -0.61 17.25 -0.20
CA LEU A 212 -1.98 17.66 -0.55
C LEU A 212 -2.07 18.99 -1.30
N GLN A 213 -0.95 19.54 -1.77
CA GLN A 213 -0.98 20.74 -2.60
C GLN A 213 -1.81 20.51 -3.87
N VAL A 214 -2.65 21.49 -4.22
CA VAL A 214 -3.50 21.39 -5.41
C VAL A 214 -2.64 21.29 -6.67
N LYS A 215 -1.59 22.12 -6.76
CA LYS A 215 -0.68 22.10 -7.89
C LYS A 215 0.38 21.00 -7.77
N PRO A 216 0.58 20.15 -8.79
CA PRO A 216 1.51 19.03 -8.72
C PRO A 216 2.97 19.42 -8.43
N GLU A 217 3.42 20.58 -8.90
CA GLU A 217 4.78 21.11 -8.75
C GLU A 217 5.09 21.63 -7.35
N GLU A 218 4.05 21.87 -6.53
CA GLU A 218 4.19 22.29 -5.13
C GLU A 218 4.21 21.07 -4.18
N ARG A 219 4.03 19.85 -4.72
CA ARG A 219 3.99 18.61 -3.93
C ARG A 219 5.37 18.04 -3.67
N TYR A 220 5.64 17.70 -2.41
CA TYR A 220 6.90 17.07 -2.00
C TYR A 220 6.68 15.89 -1.06
N PHE A 221 7.36 14.78 -1.34
CA PHE A 221 7.43 13.64 -0.44
C PHE A 221 8.53 13.86 0.59
N LEU A 222 8.20 14.52 1.70
CA LEU A 222 9.17 14.87 2.74
C LEU A 222 8.57 14.74 4.14
N TYR A 223 9.09 13.77 4.90
CA TYR A 223 8.73 13.52 6.29
C TYR A 223 9.90 13.90 7.20
N LEU A 224 9.86 15.10 7.78
CA LEU A 224 10.92 15.66 8.64
C LEU A 224 10.34 16.32 9.88
#